data_AF-A0A2A6D0W8-F1
#
_entry.id   AF-A0A2A6D0W8-F1
#
_cell.length_a   1.000
_cell.length_b   1.000
_cell.length_c   1.000
_cell.angle_alpha   90.00
_cell.angle_beta   90.00
_cell.angle_gamma   90.00
#
_symmetry.space_group_name_H-M   'P 1'
#
loop_
_entity.id
_entity.type
_entity.pdbx_description
1 polymer ?
#
loop_
_entity_poly.entity_id
_entity_poly.type
_entity_poly.pdbx_seq_one_letter_code
_entity_poly.pdbx_strand_id
1 'polypeptide(L)'
;MVRCSFVLITLSSLLLAGIFALPVEEVDEYRQAKTALSKTCAKNAVWNECSNICPKSCANFDMVNACFSLRCGAPACGCKEGHILRDASDQSKGCVTREVCRELRAKGQL
;
A
#
# COMPACT_ATOMS: atom_id res chain seq x y z
N MET A 1 -22.54 -15.01 -32.02
CA MET A 1 -21.90 -14.62 -33.30
C MET A 1 -20.54 -14.01 -32.98
N VAL A 2 -19.52 -14.87 -32.87
CA VAL A 2 -18.12 -14.48 -32.69
C VAL A 2 -17.45 -14.86 -34.01
N ARG A 3 -16.78 -13.91 -34.66
CA ARG A 3 -16.01 -14.17 -35.88
C ARG A 3 -14.79 -15.01 -35.51
N CYS A 4 -14.94 -16.34 -35.60
CA CYS A 4 -13.82 -17.29 -35.56
C CYS A 4 -13.02 -17.17 -36.86
N SER A 5 -11.95 -16.38 -36.84
CA SER A 5 -10.92 -16.51 -37.88
C SER A 5 -10.10 -17.77 -37.58
N PHE A 6 -10.38 -18.80 -38.37
CA PHE A 6 -9.62 -20.05 -38.43
C PHE A 6 -8.17 -19.76 -38.83
N VAL A 7 -7.26 -19.70 -37.86
CA VAL A 7 -5.84 -19.88 -38.15
C VAL A 7 -5.57 -21.38 -38.04
N LEU A 8 -5.66 -22.03 -39.20
CA LEU A 8 -5.30 -23.42 -39.42
C LEU A 8 -3.86 -23.64 -38.92
N ILE A 9 -3.72 -24.50 -37.92
CA ILE A 9 -2.42 -24.92 -37.39
C ILE A 9 -1.77 -25.78 -38.46
N THR A 10 -0.93 -25.18 -39.31
CA THR A 10 -0.06 -25.92 -40.23
C THR A 10 1.04 -26.59 -39.42
N LEU A 11 0.88 -27.89 -39.19
CA LEU A 11 1.91 -28.82 -38.73
C LEU A 11 3.10 -28.78 -39.69
N SER A 12 4.12 -27.97 -39.41
CA SER A 12 5.48 -28.27 -39.88
C SER A 12 6.54 -27.48 -39.11
N SER A 13 7.47 -28.24 -38.54
CA SER A 13 8.89 -27.90 -38.40
C SER A 13 9.29 -26.89 -37.32
N LEU A 14 9.96 -27.44 -36.30
CA LEU A 14 11.09 -26.88 -35.56
C LEU A 14 10.96 -25.44 -35.04
N LEU A 15 10.93 -25.31 -33.71
CA LEU A 15 12.01 -24.63 -32.98
C LEU A 15 11.76 -24.79 -31.47
N LEU A 16 12.70 -25.48 -30.82
CA LEU A 16 12.88 -25.46 -29.38
C LEU A 16 13.20 -24.03 -28.94
N ALA A 17 12.21 -23.29 -28.48
CA ALA A 17 12.43 -22.11 -27.66
C ALA A 17 11.21 -21.89 -26.74
N GLY A 18 11.43 -22.10 -25.44
CA GLY A 18 10.59 -21.50 -24.40
C GLY A 18 9.37 -22.33 -23.97
N ILE A 19 9.60 -23.50 -23.38
CA ILE A 19 8.62 -24.09 -22.45
C ILE A 19 8.66 -23.24 -21.16
N PHE A 20 7.47 -22.92 -20.64
CA PHE A 20 7.17 -22.06 -19.47
C PHE A 20 6.86 -20.58 -19.75
N ALA A 21 5.78 -20.33 -20.49
CA ALA A 21 4.88 -19.22 -20.14
C ALA A 21 3.61 -19.83 -19.54
N LEU A 22 3.57 -19.93 -18.21
CA LEU A 22 2.37 -20.26 -17.45
C LEU A 22 1.31 -19.16 -17.71
N PRO A 23 0.02 -19.52 -17.81
CA PRO A 23 -1.06 -18.57 -18.13
C PRO A 23 -1.18 -17.49 -17.04
N VAL A 24 -1.04 -16.23 -17.44
CA VAL A 24 -1.26 -15.03 -16.61
C VAL A 24 -2.73 -14.58 -16.82
N GLU A 25 -3.69 -15.40 -16.40
CA GLU A 25 -5.12 -15.04 -16.40
C GLU A 25 -5.70 -14.82 -14.99
N GLU A 26 -4.86 -14.75 -13.95
CA GLU A 26 -5.27 -14.46 -12.56
C GLU A 26 -4.70 -13.15 -11.98
N VAL A 27 -3.86 -12.41 -12.72
CA VAL A 27 -3.09 -11.28 -12.13
C VAL A 27 -3.77 -9.91 -12.31
N ASP A 28 -4.76 -9.79 -13.20
CA ASP A 28 -5.37 -8.49 -13.52
C ASP A 28 -6.51 -8.10 -12.58
N GLU A 29 -7.38 -9.02 -12.15
CA GLU A 29 -8.44 -8.71 -11.17
C GLU A 29 -7.88 -8.48 -9.76
N TYR A 30 -6.79 -9.19 -9.39
CA TYR A 30 -6.04 -8.93 -8.16
C TYR A 30 -5.30 -7.58 -8.18
N ARG A 31 -4.70 -7.20 -9.33
CA ARG A 31 -4.08 -5.88 -9.48
C ARG A 31 -5.12 -4.77 -9.41
N GLN A 32 -6.30 -4.98 -10.01
CA GLN A 32 -7.41 -4.02 -9.99
C GLN A 32 -8.02 -3.88 -8.58
N ALA A 33 -8.17 -4.96 -7.81
CA ALA A 33 -8.61 -4.91 -6.42
C ALA A 33 -7.55 -4.26 -5.50
N LYS A 34 -6.26 -4.53 -5.73
CA LYS A 34 -5.14 -3.87 -5.04
C LYS A 34 -5.07 -2.37 -5.33
N THR A 35 -5.52 -1.93 -6.52
CA THR A 35 -5.64 -0.51 -6.86
C THR A 35 -6.99 0.10 -6.48
N ALA A 36 -8.07 -0.67 -6.32
CA ALA A 36 -9.37 -0.15 -5.88
C ALA A 36 -9.44 0.10 -4.35
N LEU A 37 -8.57 -0.53 -3.55
CA LEU A 37 -8.33 -0.16 -2.15
C LEU A 37 -7.68 1.24 -2.01
N SER A 38 -7.26 1.88 -3.10
CA SER A 38 -6.38 3.06 -3.09
C SER A 38 -7.03 4.43 -2.88
N LYS A 39 -8.32 4.52 -2.51
CA LYS A 39 -8.93 5.81 -2.14
C LYS A 39 -9.50 5.88 -0.72
N THR A 40 -9.52 4.76 -0.01
CA THR A 40 -10.05 4.74 1.37
C THR A 40 -8.89 4.62 2.33
N CYS A 41 -8.63 5.68 3.08
CA CYS A 41 -7.57 5.68 4.07
C CYS A 41 -7.85 4.65 5.19
N ALA A 42 -6.78 4.15 5.80
CA ALA A 42 -6.87 3.25 6.95
C ALA A 42 -7.64 3.89 8.13
N LYS A 43 -8.00 3.07 9.12
CA LYS A 43 -8.73 3.54 10.31
C LYS A 43 -8.03 4.74 10.95
N ASN A 44 -8.80 5.80 11.22
CA ASN A 44 -8.34 7.07 11.79
C ASN A 44 -7.32 7.85 10.95
N ALA A 45 -7.23 7.57 9.65
CA ALA A 45 -6.49 8.38 8.69
C ALA A 45 -7.45 9.16 7.77
N VAL A 46 -6.94 10.23 7.18
CA VAL A 46 -7.62 11.11 6.22
C VAL A 46 -6.72 11.34 5.03
N TRP A 47 -7.33 11.49 3.86
CA TRP A 47 -6.60 11.84 2.66
C TRP A 47 -6.17 13.30 2.74
N ASN A 48 -4.87 13.55 2.58
CA ASN A 48 -4.30 14.89 2.57
C ASN A 48 -3.62 15.14 1.21
N GLU A 49 -3.98 16.23 0.54
CA GLU A 49 -3.29 16.65 -0.69
C GLU A 49 -1.86 17.14 -0.39
N CYS A 50 -1.68 17.76 0.78
CA CYS A 50 -0.38 18.14 1.33
C CYS A 50 -0.09 17.24 2.54
N SER A 51 0.63 16.15 2.33
CA SER A 51 0.99 15.24 3.42
C SER A 51 2.23 15.71 4.18
N ASN A 52 2.36 15.29 5.44
CA ASN A 52 3.56 15.52 6.23
C ASN A 52 4.67 14.54 5.80
N ILE A 53 5.81 15.08 5.36
CA ILE A 53 6.98 14.30 4.92
C ILE A 53 7.62 13.53 6.09
N CYS A 54 7.44 14.01 7.31
CA CYS A 54 8.03 13.50 8.54
C CYS A 54 6.95 12.98 9.51
N PRO A 55 6.21 11.90 9.17
CA PRO A 55 5.15 11.43 10.03
C PRO A 55 5.70 10.81 11.32
N LYS A 56 5.01 11.00 12.45
CA LYS A 56 5.31 10.32 13.70
C LYS A 56 4.62 8.96 13.77
N SER A 57 5.30 7.99 14.37
CA SER A 57 4.75 6.67 14.70
C SER A 57 4.86 6.36 16.20
N CYS A 58 4.23 5.27 16.65
CA CYS A 58 4.37 4.79 18.03
C CYS A 58 5.83 4.44 18.41
N ALA A 59 6.74 4.26 17.45
CA ALA A 59 8.16 4.05 17.74
C ALA A 59 8.84 5.32 18.28
N ASN A 60 8.42 6.51 17.81
CA ASN A 60 9.12 7.78 18.05
C ASN A 60 8.18 8.91 18.54
N PHE A 61 6.98 8.59 19.03
CA PHE A 61 5.96 9.59 19.35
C PHE A 61 6.35 10.56 20.48
N ASP A 62 7.13 10.05 21.44
CA ASP A 62 7.64 10.73 22.62
C ASP A 62 8.96 11.49 22.36
N MET A 63 9.61 11.21 21.23
CA MET A 63 10.85 11.88 20.85
C MET A 63 10.56 13.19 20.12
N VAL A 64 11.45 14.17 20.30
CA VAL A 64 11.50 15.35 19.43
C VAL A 64 11.85 14.85 18.03
N ASN A 65 10.98 15.10 17.06
CA ASN A 65 11.23 14.67 15.70
C ASN A 65 12.40 15.49 15.15
N ALA A 66 13.53 14.85 14.83
CA ALA A 66 14.63 15.52 14.13
C ALA A 66 14.21 15.95 12.71
N CYS A 67 13.20 15.28 12.14
CA CYS A 67 12.60 15.60 10.86
C CYS A 67 11.46 16.61 11.05
N PHE A 68 11.69 17.84 10.60
CA PHE A 68 10.69 18.90 10.50
C PHE A 68 10.80 19.56 9.11
N SER A 69 9.67 19.67 8.41
CA SER A 69 9.60 20.31 7.11
C SER A 69 8.26 21.02 6.97
N LEU A 70 8.28 22.26 6.48
CA LEU A 70 7.09 23.02 6.09
C LEU A 70 6.68 22.74 4.62
N ARG A 71 7.41 21.89 3.92
CA ARG A 71 7.09 21.51 2.53
C ARG A 71 6.02 20.43 2.52
N CYS A 72 5.11 20.52 1.56
CA CYS A 72 4.14 19.47 1.30
C CYS A 72 4.83 18.23 0.69
N GLY A 73 4.54 17.06 1.27
CA GLY A 73 4.77 15.78 0.62
C GLY A 73 3.74 15.53 -0.49
N ALA A 74 3.90 14.42 -1.20
CA ALA A 74 2.90 13.96 -2.17
C ALA A 74 1.54 13.69 -1.50
N PRO A 75 0.41 13.79 -2.22
CA PRO A 75 -0.89 13.42 -1.69
C PRO A 75 -0.90 12.01 -1.12
N ALA A 76 -1.30 11.86 0.14
CA ALA A 76 -1.28 10.59 0.85
C ALA A 76 -2.25 10.60 2.05
N CYS A 77 -2.55 9.40 2.55
CA CYS A 77 -3.25 9.26 3.81
C CYS A 77 -2.36 9.68 4.99
N GLY A 78 -2.81 10.64 5.78
CA GLY A 78 -2.19 11.02 7.04
C GLY A 78 -3.12 10.74 8.22
N CYS A 79 -2.56 10.57 9.42
CA CYS A 79 -3.37 10.42 10.61
C CYS A 79 -4.21 11.66 10.88
N LYS A 80 -5.44 11.47 11.36
CA LYS A 80 -6.26 12.56 11.90
C LYS A 80 -5.55 13.25 13.05
N GLU A 81 -5.94 14.49 13.32
CA GLU A 81 -5.42 15.21 14.48
C GLU A 81 -5.60 14.40 15.77
N GLY A 82 -4.59 14.47 16.65
CA GLY A 82 -4.52 13.67 17.89
C GLY A 82 -4.13 12.19 17.70
N HIS A 83 -4.03 11.71 16.45
CA HIS A 83 -3.64 10.32 16.16
C HIS A 83 -2.22 10.23 15.58
N ILE A 84 -1.61 9.07 15.75
CA ILE A 84 -0.22 8.76 15.39
C ILE A 84 -0.20 7.42 14.65
N LEU A 85 0.71 7.26 13.69
CA LEU A 85 0.85 5.99 12.98
C LEU A 85 1.17 4.88 13.97
N ARG A 86 0.43 3.77 13.89
CA ARG A 86 0.74 2.61 14.72
C ARG A 86 2.13 2.05 14.38
N ASP A 87 2.42 1.97 13.10
CA ASP A 87 3.66 1.43 12.55
C ASP A 87 4.13 2.36 11.42
N ALA A 88 5.41 2.74 11.43
CA ALA A 88 6.00 3.58 10.38
C ALA A 88 6.20 2.81 9.06
N SER A 89 6.39 1.49 9.16
CA SER A 89 6.65 0.61 8.02
C SER A 89 5.36 0.15 7.34
N ASP A 90 4.22 0.23 8.04
CA ASP A 90 2.94 -0.29 7.57
C ASP A 90 1.77 0.65 7.92
N GLN A 91 1.43 1.52 6.98
CA GLN A 91 0.30 2.46 7.11
C GLN A 91 -1.07 1.77 7.11
N SER A 92 -1.16 0.51 6.65
CA SER A 92 -2.43 -0.23 6.65
C SER A 92 -2.91 -0.56 8.07
N LYS A 93 -1.98 -0.63 9.04
CA LYS A 93 -2.27 -0.77 10.47
C LYS A 93 -2.99 0.44 11.08
N GLY A 94 -3.08 1.54 10.32
CA GLY A 94 -3.85 2.73 10.66
C GLY A 94 -3.22 3.58 11.77
N CYS A 95 -4.06 4.47 12.30
CA CYS A 95 -3.64 5.46 13.29
C CYS A 95 -4.32 5.22 14.65
N VAL A 96 -3.56 5.43 15.71
CA VAL A 96 -3.98 5.23 17.10
C VAL A 96 -3.67 6.46 17.93
N THR A 97 -4.27 6.58 19.11
CA THR A 97 -3.95 7.69 20.03
C THR A 97 -2.62 7.45 20.74
N ARG A 98 -2.08 8.49 21.40
CA ARG A 98 -0.82 8.39 22.16
C ARG A 98 -0.92 7.38 23.31
N GLU A 99 -2.09 7.27 23.92
CA GLU A 99 -2.37 6.35 25.03
C GLU A 99 -2.23 4.91 24.54
N VAL A 100 -2.80 4.59 23.38
CA VAL A 100 -2.65 3.27 22.76
C VAL A 100 -1.19 2.98 22.41
N CYS A 101 -0.43 3.96 21.91
CA CYS A 101 1.02 3.76 21.70
C CYS A 101 1.75 3.43 23.02
N ARG A 102 1.42 4.09 24.14
CA ARG A 102 2.00 3.78 25.46
C ARG A 102 1.67 2.36 25.91
N GLU A 103 0.43 1.92 25.71
CA GLU A 103 0.03 0.54 26.03
C GLU A 103 0.75 -0.49 25.16
N LEU A 104 0.86 -0.25 23.86
CA LEU A 104 1.57 -1.14 22.93
C LEU A 104 3.06 -1.24 23.30
N ARG A 105 3.69 -0.12 23.68
CA ARG A 105 5.09 -0.11 24.14
C ARG A 105 5.24 -0.87 25.46
N ALA A 106 4.34 -0.66 26.42
CA ALA A 106 4.34 -1.38 27.70
C ALA A 106 4.16 -2.89 27.54
N LYS A 107 3.44 -3.33 26.50
CA LYS A 107 3.24 -4.74 26.14
C LYS A 107 4.35 -5.33 25.26
N GLY A 108 5.35 -4.55 24.84
CA GLY A 108 6.41 -5.00 23.93
C GLY A 108 5.91 -5.34 22.52
N GLN A 109 4.88 -4.64 22.04
CA GLN A 109 4.23 -4.89 20.75
C GLN A 109 4.61 -3.85 19.66
N LEU A 110 5.72 -3.14 19.85
CA LEU A 110 6.28 -2.14 18.95
C LEU A 110 7.72 -2.49 18.57
#